data_AF-A0A2G6N165-F1
#
_entry.id   AF-A0A2G6N165-F1
#
_cell.length_a   1.000
_cell.length_b   1.000
_cell.length_c   1.000
_cell.angle_alpha   90.00
_cell.angle_beta   90.00
_cell.angle_gamma   90.00
#
_symmetry.space_group_name_H-M   'P 1'
#
loop_
_entity.id
_entity.type
_entity.pdbx_description
1 polymer ?
#
loop_
_entity_poly.entity_id
_entity_poly.type
_entity_poly.pdbx_seq_one_letter_code
_entity_poly.pdbx_strand_id
1 'polypeptide(L)' 'MKTKDLRDLSLEDLQKKEKDLREDLFKLKFQHGIRRLENPARLGQLKKDIARVLTVIAEKQ' A
#
# COMPACT_ATOMS: atom_id res chain seq x y z
N MET A 1 5.17 4.84 4.39
CA MET A 1 4.64 6.23 4.35
C MET A 1 4.50 6.83 5.76
N LYS A 2 4.45 8.17 5.89
CA LYS A 2 4.04 8.86 7.12
C LYS A 2 2.52 9.02 7.11
N THR A 3 1.87 8.73 8.23
CA THR A 3 0.40 8.74 8.41
C THR A 3 -0.20 10.14 8.31
N LYS A 4 0.58 11.20 8.54
CA LYS A 4 0.14 12.59 8.42
C LYS A 4 -0.25 12.94 6.98
N ASP A 5 0.58 12.61 6.01
CA ASP A 5 0.31 12.90 4.59
C ASP A 5 -0.90 12.12 4.03
N LEU A 6 -1.27 10.99 4.66
CA LEU A 6 -2.47 10.23 4.31
C LEU A 6 -3.76 10.88 4.83
N ARG A 7 -3.69 11.60 5.96
CA ARG A 7 -4.87 12.28 6.54
C ARG A 7 -5.24 13.57 5.81
N ASP A 8 -4.30 14.21 5.12
CA ASP A 8 -4.57 15.38 4.28
C ASP A 8 -5.23 15.02 2.93
N LEU A 9 -5.14 13.77 2.47
CA LEU A 9 -5.71 13.33 1.19
C LEU A 9 -7.21 13.03 1.28
N SER A 10 -7.97 13.39 0.25
CA SER A 10 -9.41 13.09 0.16
C SER A 10 -9.69 11.57 0.13
N LEU A 11 -10.91 11.16 0.49
CA LEU A 11 -11.33 9.75 0.48
C LEU A 11 -11.12 9.10 -0.90
N GLU A 12 -11.41 9.81 -1.99
CA GLU A 12 -11.19 9.34 -3.36
C GLU A 12 -9.71 9.14 -3.69
N ASP A 13 -8.84 10.05 -3.25
CA ASP A 13 -7.40 9.92 -3.44
C ASP A 13 -6.83 8.74 -2.63
N LEU A 14 -7.35 8.50 -1.43
CA LEU A 14 -6.97 7.35 -0.60
C LEU A 14 -7.39 6.03 -1.26
N GLN A 15 -8.60 5.96 -1.84
CA GLN A 15 -9.04 4.78 -2.59
C GLN A 15 -8.22 4.54 -3.86
N LYS A 16 -7.85 5.59 -4.59
CA LYS A 16 -6.90 5.47 -5.71
C LYS A 16 -5.56 4.93 -5.25
N LYS A 17 -5.02 5.46 -4.15
CA LYS A 17 -3.74 5.02 -3.59
C LYS A 17 -3.77 3.57 -3.11
N GLU A 18 -4.89 3.11 -2.54
CA GLU A 18 -5.08 1.72 -2.16
C GLU A 18 -4.98 0.80 -3.38
N LYS A 19 -5.66 1.14 -4.48
CA LYS A 19 -5.60 0.38 -5.73
C LYS A 19 -4.18 0.30 -6.29
N ASP A 20 -3.49 1.43 -6.37
CA ASP A 20 -2.10 1.50 -6.86
C ASP A 20 -1.17 0.62 -6.03
N LEU A 21 -1.24 0.73 -4.70
CA LEU A 21 -0.43 -0.09 -3.79
C LEU A 21 -0.74 -1.59 -3.91
N ARG A 22 -1.99 -1.94 -4.21
CA ARG A 22 -2.43 -3.33 -4.37
C ARG A 22 -1.94 -3.93 -5.68
N GLU A 23 -1.90 -3.16 -6.76
CA GLU A 23 -1.25 -3.55 -8.02
C GLU A 23 0.26 -3.73 -7.84
N ASP A 24 0.91 -2.81 -7.13
CA ASP A 24 2.34 -2.87 -6.88
C ASP A 24 2.72 -4.09 -6.02
N LEU A 25 1.88 -4.41 -5.01
CA LEU A 25 1.98 -5.65 -4.24
C LEU A 25 1.83 -6.90 -5.12
N PHE A 26 0.92 -6.87 -6.10
CA PHE A 26 0.71 -7.98 -7.02
C PHE A 26 1.91 -8.18 -7.94
N LYS A 27 2.46 -7.10 -8.50
CA LYS A 27 3.70 -7.11 -9.29
C LYS A 27 4.87 -7.64 -8.48
N LEU A 28 5.04 -7.21 -7.23
CA LEU A 28 6.08 -7.69 -6.32
C LEU A 28 5.90 -9.17 -5.98
N LYS A 29 4.67 -9.64 -5.72
CA LYS A 29 4.39 -11.07 -5.51
C LYS A 29 4.72 -11.90 -6.76
N PHE A 30 4.39 -11.39 -7.94
CA PHE A 30 4.65 -12.05 -9.20
C PHE A 30 6.17 -12.15 -9.47
N GLN A 31 6.90 -11.05 -9.24
CA GLN A 31 8.36 -11.04 -9.31
C GLN A 31 8.97 -12.01 -8.28
N HIS A 32 8.43 -12.08 -7.06
CA HIS A 32 8.88 -13.02 -6.02
C HIS A 32 8.76 -14.49 -6.44
N GLY A 33 7.67 -14.82 -7.14
CA GLY A 33 7.41 -16.18 -7.62
C GLY A 33 8.30 -16.58 -8.80
N ILE A 34 8.62 -15.64 -9.68
CA ILE A 34 9.45 -15.88 -10.87
C ILE A 34 10.95 -15.84 -10.54
N ARG A 35 11.37 -14.99 -9.59
CA ARG A 35 12.77 -14.81 -9.22
C ARG A 35 12.88 -14.49 -7.73
N ARG A 36 13.97 -14.91 -7.09
CA ARG A 36 14.25 -14.51 -5.70
C ARG A 36 14.31 -12.98 -5.63
N LEU A 37 13.34 -12.36 -4.97
CA LEU A 37 13.33 -10.92 -4.72
C LEU A 37 14.57 -10.55 -3.91
N GLU A 38 15.32 -9.56 -4.38
CA GLU A 38 16.47 -9.00 -3.65
C GLU A 38 16.04 -8.33 -2.34
N ASN A 39 14.76 -7.90 -2.23
CA ASN A 39 14.25 -7.18 -1.06
C ASN A 39 12.86 -7.67 -0.62
N PRO A 40 12.75 -8.81 0.09
CA PRO A 40 11.48 -9.31 0.64
C PRO A 40 10.89 -8.37 1.70
N ALA A 41 11.70 -7.50 2.31
CA ALA A 41 11.24 -6.48 3.26
C ALA A 41 10.20 -5.51 2.65
N ARG A 42 10.28 -5.28 1.33
CA ARG A 42 9.38 -4.36 0.61
C ARG A 42 7.94 -4.88 0.58
N LEU A 43 7.73 -6.19 0.49
CA LEU A 43 6.41 -6.83 0.61
C LEU A 43 5.75 -6.54 1.95
N GLY A 44 6.53 -6.59 3.04
CA GLY A 44 6.06 -6.27 4.39
C GLY A 44 5.72 -4.79 4.55
N GLN A 45 6.53 -3.90 3.97
CA GLN A 45 6.25 -2.46 3.96
C GLN A 45 4.99 -2.11 3.17
N LEU A 46 4.81 -2.66 1.96
CA LEU A 46 3.60 -2.41 1.16
C LEU A 46 2.33 -2.87 1.89
N LYS A 47 2.35 -4.06 2.52
CA LYS A 47 1.21 -4.52 3.33
C LYS A 47 0.88 -3.54 4.47
N LYS A 48 1.91 -3.02 5.16
CA LYS A 48 1.74 -2.03 6.22
C LYS A 48 1.21 -0.70 5.69
N ASP A 49 1.65 -0.26 4.51
CA ASP A 49 1.14 0.98 3.91
C ASP A 49 -0.32 0.83 3.44
N ILE A 50 -0.71 -0.31 2.85
CA ILE A 50 -2.12 -0.61 2.53
C ILE A 50 -2.99 -0.58 3.81
N ALA A 51 -2.53 -1.24 4.88
CA ALA A 51 -3.25 -1.25 6.15
C ALA A 51 -3.44 0.18 6.71
N ARG A 52 -2.41 1.03 6.63
CA ARG A 52 -2.50 2.43 7.06
C ARG A 52 -3.48 3.24 6.23
N VAL A 53 -3.50 3.05 4.91
CA VAL A 53 -4.47 3.71 4.02
C VAL A 53 -5.90 3.31 4.39
N LEU A 54 -6.15 2.01 4.58
CA LEU A 54 -7.46 1.49 5.00
C LEU A 54 -7.89 2.03 6.37
N THR A 55 -6.96 2.12 7.33
CA THR A 55 -7.25 2.74 8.63
C THR A 55 -7.66 4.20 8.48
N VAL A 56 -6.97 4.99 7.67
CA VAL A 56 -7.32 6.41 7.46
C VAL A 56 -8.64 6.57 6.71
N ILE A 57 -8.94 5.69 5.75
CA ILE A 57 -10.26 5.65 5.09
C ILE A 57 -11.34 5.41 6.14
N ALA A 58 -11.17 4.41 7.01
CA ALA A 58 -12.12 4.10 8.07
C ALA A 58 -12.24 5.20 9.13
N GLU A 59 -11.17 5.96 9.41
CA GLU A 59 -11.21 7.13 10.30
C GLU A 59 -11.96 8.33 9.68
N LYS A 60 -12.06 8.40 8.35
CA LYS A 60 -12.72 9.50 7.61
C LYS A 60 -14.17 9.19 7.22
N GLN A 61 -14.58 7.94 7.33
CA GLN A 61 -15.91 7.45 6.99
C GLN A 61 -16.85 7.57 8.20
#